data_AF-A0A848LZV3-F1
#
_entry.id   AF-A0A848LZV3-F1
#
_cell.length_a   1.000
_cell.length_b   1.000
_cell.length_c   1.000
_cell.angle_alpha   90.00
_cell.angle_beta   90.00
_cell.angle_gamma   90.00
#
_symmetry.space_group_name_H-M   'P 1'
#
loop_
_entity.id
_entity.type
_entity.pdbx_description
1 polymer ?
#
loop_
_entity_poly.entity_id
_entity_poly.type
_entity_poly.pdbx_seq_one_letter_code
_entity_poly.pdbx_strand_id
1 'polypeptide(L)'
;MNQGISVETMQVNWSAVSGAIAYEAQWRRNDGNWINVPRSSTTSFEVSGIYAGRYLVRVRAINAAEISSGWAYSEEKTLTGKVGEPLAPLALATRSLVHGVQVSWE
;
A
#
# COMPACT_ATOMS: atom_id res chain seq x y z
N MET A 1 0.48 -12.67 -26.05
CA MET A 1 0.26 -11.23 -25.82
C MET A 1 0.61 -10.93 -24.38
N ASN A 2 1.49 -9.94 -24.17
CA ASN A 2 2.24 -9.67 -22.94
C ASN A 2 1.34 -9.43 -21.71
N GLN A 3 1.27 -10.36 -20.76
CA GLN A 3 0.51 -10.20 -19.50
C GLN A 3 1.28 -9.25 -18.56
N GLY A 4 1.08 -7.95 -18.78
CA GLY A 4 1.75 -6.87 -18.06
C GLY A 4 1.30 -6.78 -16.60
N ILE A 5 2.06 -7.42 -15.71
CA ILE A 5 2.04 -7.06 -14.29
C ILE A 5 2.80 -5.74 -14.16
N SER A 6 2.12 -4.62 -14.37
CA SER A 6 2.68 -3.31 -14.03
C SER A 6 2.76 -3.21 -12.51
N VAL A 7 3.97 -3.34 -11.96
CA VAL A 7 4.23 -3.04 -10.55
C VAL A 7 4.24 -1.52 -10.43
N GLU A 8 3.13 -0.94 -9.98
CA GLU A 8 3.09 0.48 -9.66
C GLU A 8 3.48 0.74 -8.20
N THR A 9 4.03 1.92 -7.98
CA THR A 9 4.36 2.45 -6.65
C THR A 9 3.52 3.70 -6.43
N MET A 10 2.76 3.74 -5.34
CA MET A 10 2.05 4.94 -4.93
C MET A 10 3.03 5.88 -4.22
N GLN A 11 3.22 7.05 -4.80
CA GLN A 11 4.04 8.13 -4.26
C GLN A 11 3.13 9.17 -3.59
N VAL A 12 3.41 9.51 -2.34
CA VAL A 12 2.63 10.51 -1.59
C VAL A 12 3.56 11.56 -1.03
N ASN A 13 3.19 12.83 -1.24
CA ASN A 13 3.87 13.98 -0.66
C ASN A 13 2.85 15.03 -0.21
N TRP A 14 3.21 15.80 0.81
CA TRP A 14 2.44 16.95 1.29
C TRP A 14 3.37 18.09 1.70
N SER A 15 2.80 19.28 1.89
CA SER A 15 3.53 20.45 2.36
C SER A 15 3.79 20.37 3.87
N ALA A 16 4.95 20.83 4.31
CA ALA A 16 5.26 20.91 5.74
C ALA A 16 4.30 21.87 6.46
N VAL A 17 3.87 21.48 7.66
CA VAL A 17 3.01 22.28 8.53
C VAL A 17 3.87 22.97 9.58
N SER A 18 3.73 24.28 9.74
CA SER A 18 4.46 25.05 10.74
C SER A 18 4.20 24.52 12.16
N GLY A 19 5.27 24.31 12.93
CA GLY A 19 5.19 23.78 14.29
C GLY A 19 4.99 22.26 14.39
N ALA A 20 4.89 21.54 13.27
CA ALA A 20 4.85 20.09 13.26
C ALA A 20 6.25 19.50 13.44
N ILE A 21 6.40 18.56 14.36
CA ILE A 21 7.62 17.76 14.55
C ILE A 21 7.52 16.38 13.92
N ALA A 22 6.30 15.93 13.62
CA ALA A 22 6.04 14.63 13.01
C ALA A 22 4.68 14.61 12.29
N TYR A 23 4.49 13.57 11.49
CA TYR A 23 3.28 13.29 10.76
C TYR A 23 2.84 11.84 10.97
N GLU A 24 1.54 11.67 11.09
CA GLU A 24 0.90 10.37 10.95
C GLU A 24 0.13 10.34 9.63
N ALA A 25 0.36 9.30 8.85
CA ALA A 25 -0.26 9.12 7.56
C ALA A 25 -0.92 7.75 7.48
N GLN A 26 -2.01 7.70 6.72
CA GLN A 26 -2.74 6.47 6.44
C GLN A 26 -3.20 6.47 5.00
N TRP A 27 -3.26 5.31 4.39
CA TRP A 27 -3.81 5.12 3.06
C TRP A 27 -4.86 4.02 3.08
N ARG A 28 -5.79 4.08 2.13
CA ARG A 28 -6.73 2.98 1.88
C ARG A 28 -6.86 2.76 0.38
N ARG A 29 -7.19 1.53 0.01
CA ARG A 29 -7.58 1.14 -1.34
C ARG A 29 -9.08 0.87 -1.35
N ASN A 30 -9.80 1.49 -2.27
CA ASN A 30 -11.25 1.49 -2.39
C ASN A 30 -11.89 1.83 -1.03
N ASP A 31 -12.94 1.11 -0.67
CA ASP A 31 -13.67 1.25 0.60
C ASP A 31 -13.12 0.32 1.70
N GLY A 32 -11.85 -0.11 1.57
CA GLY A 32 -11.17 -0.94 2.55
C GLY A 32 -10.75 -0.20 3.83
N ASN A 33 -10.15 -0.95 4.76
CA ASN A 33 -9.61 -0.39 5.99
C ASN A 33 -8.43 0.56 5.74
N TRP A 34 -8.28 1.55 6.62
CA TRP A 34 -7.10 2.41 6.65
C TRP A 34 -5.88 1.63 7.12
N ILE A 35 -4.79 1.74 6.36
CA ILE A 35 -3.49 1.14 6.64
C ILE A 35 -2.57 2.24 7.16
N ASN A 36 -1.96 2.00 8.32
CA ASN A 36 -1.04 2.93 8.96
C ASN A 36 0.32 2.97 8.28
N VAL A 37 0.84 4.18 8.09
CA VAL A 37 2.24 4.42 7.78
C VAL A 37 2.96 4.69 9.11
N PRO A 38 4.19 4.18 9.31
CA PRO A 38 4.99 4.54 10.48
C PRO A 38 5.12 6.06 10.60
N ARG A 39 4.91 6.56 11.83
CA ARG A 39 5.07 8.00 12.12
C ARG A 39 6.48 8.45 11.74
N SER A 40 6.57 9.57 11.05
CA SER A 40 7.83 10.11 10.54
C SER A 40 7.81 11.64 10.56
N SER A 41 8.99 12.27 10.58
CA SER A 41 9.15 13.71 10.36
C SER A 41 9.22 14.09 8.89
N THR A 42 9.28 13.10 7.99
CA THR A 42 9.22 13.32 6.54
C THR A 42 7.82 13.73 6.09
N THR A 43 7.74 14.44 4.96
CA THR A 43 6.48 14.86 4.34
C THR A 43 6.11 14.01 3.13
N SER A 44 6.58 12.76 3.12
CA SER A 44 6.33 11.80 2.05
C SER A 44 6.46 10.37 2.54
N PHE A 45 5.83 9.46 1.79
CA PHE A 45 6.06 8.02 1.87
C PHE A 45 5.72 7.37 0.53
N GLU A 46 6.16 6.12 0.36
CA GLU A 46 5.92 5.33 -0.85
C GLU A 46 5.33 3.97 -0.47
N VAL A 47 4.42 3.45 -1.30
CA VAL A 47 3.89 2.09 -1.18
C VAL A 47 4.13 1.37 -2.50
N SER A 48 5.07 0.42 -2.49
CA SER A 48 5.40 -0.37 -3.66
C SER A 48 4.45 -1.56 -3.83
N GLY A 49 4.31 -2.03 -5.07
CA GLY A 49 3.53 -3.24 -5.35
C GLY A 49 2.04 -3.08 -5.12
N ILE A 50 1.52 -1.86 -5.27
CA ILE A 50 0.09 -1.60 -5.18
C ILE A 50 -0.66 -2.36 -6.27
N TYR A 51 -1.89 -2.74 -5.96
CA TYR A 51 -2.82 -3.30 -6.95
C TYR A 51 -3.64 -2.19 -7.60
N ALA A 52 -4.26 -2.49 -8.75
CA ALA A 52 -5.22 -1.57 -9.34
C ALA A 52 -6.37 -1.24 -8.37
N GLY A 53 -6.79 0.03 -8.33
CA GLY A 53 -7.87 0.48 -7.46
C GLY A 53 -7.88 1.99 -7.24
N ARG A 54 -8.86 2.47 -6.46
CA ARG A 54 -8.97 3.87 -6.04
C ARG A 54 -8.23 4.05 -4.72
N TYR A 55 -7.32 5.00 -4.64
CA TYR A 55 -6.53 5.24 -3.45
C TYR A 55 -6.89 6.58 -2.83
N LEU A 56 -7.04 6.57 -1.52
CA LEU A 56 -7.23 7.77 -0.72
C LEU A 56 -6.20 7.79 0.40
N VAL A 57 -5.60 8.94 0.63
CA VAL A 57 -4.62 9.15 1.69
C VAL A 57 -5.14 10.20 2.65
N ARG A 58 -4.81 10.04 3.93
CA ARG A 58 -4.98 11.09 4.93
C ARG A 58 -3.73 11.27 5.77
N VAL A 59 -3.48 12.51 6.14
CA VAL A 59 -2.31 12.89 6.94
C VAL A 59 -2.73 13.87 8.04
N ARG A 60 -2.13 13.75 9.22
CA ARG A 60 -2.24 14.76 10.29
C ARG A 60 -0.86 15.12 10.82
N ALA A 61 -0.72 16.39 11.19
CA ALA A 61 0.49 16.94 11.78
C ALA A 61 0.46 16.77 13.30
N ILE A 62 1.64 16.62 13.90
CA ILE A 62 1.80 16.48 15.34
C ILE A 62 2.87 17.48 15.80
N ASN A 63 2.54 18.32 16.77
CA ASN A 63 3.44 19.34 17.29
C ASN A 63 4.30 18.84 18.46
N ALA A 64 5.20 19.68 18.97
CA ALA A 64 6.11 19.34 20.08
C ALA A 64 5.41 19.01 21.41
N ALA A 65 4.13 19.38 21.57
CA ALA A 65 3.30 19.02 22.72
C ALA A 65 2.54 17.70 22.50
N GLU A 66 2.86 16.94 21.44
CA GLU A 66 2.17 15.71 21.03
C GLU A 66 0.68 15.92 20.70
N ILE A 67 0.29 17.15 20.33
CA ILE A 67 -1.07 17.48 19.91
C ILE A 67 -1.19 17.26 18.41
N SER A 68 -2.18 16.46 18.02
CA SER A 68 -2.51 16.18 16.63
C SER A 68 -3.44 17.24 16.04
N SER A 69 -3.20 17.61 14.78
CA SER A 69 -4.19 18.33 13.97
C SER A 69 -5.38 17.43 13.60
N GLY A 70 -6.40 18.04 12.97
CA GLY A 70 -7.36 17.28 12.17
C GLY A 70 -6.68 16.55 11.00
N TRP A 71 -7.39 15.57 10.42
CA TRP A 71 -6.95 14.86 9.22
C TRP A 71 -7.17 15.71 7.98
N ALA A 72 -6.12 15.90 7.18
CA ALA A 72 -6.22 16.35 5.80
C ALA A 72 -6.32 15.13 4.88
N TYR A 73 -7.14 15.23 3.84
CA TYR A 73 -7.37 14.15 2.86
C TYR A 73 -6.79 14.55 1.51
N SER A 74 -6.23 13.57 0.78
CA SER A 74 -5.91 13.74 -0.63
C SER A 74 -7.19 13.72 -1.48
N GLU A 75 -7.07 14.10 -2.74
CA GLU A 75 -8.03 13.67 -3.75
C GLU A 75 -7.94 12.14 -3.92
N GLU A 76 -9.07 11.51 -4.24
CA GLU A 76 -9.09 10.09 -4.58
C GLU A 76 -8.46 9.90 -5.96
N LYS A 77 -7.50 8.97 -6.08
CA LYS A 77 -6.79 8.71 -7.34
C LYS A 77 -6.87 7.24 -7.72
N THR A 78 -7.29 6.98 -8.95
CA THR A 78 -7.23 5.62 -9.53
C THR A 78 -5.81 5.34 -10.00
N LEU A 79 -5.22 4.26 -9.50
CA LEU A 79 -3.89 3.78 -9.88
C LEU A 79 -4.02 2.43 -10.59
N THR A 80 -3.19 2.23 -11.61
CA THR A 80 -3.17 1.05 -12.48
C THR A 80 -2.06 0.09 -12.04
N GLY A 81 -2.04 -0.27 -10.75
CA GLY A 81 -1.07 -1.22 -10.20
C GLY A 81 -1.23 -2.64 -10.72
N LYS A 82 -0.66 -3.61 -10.01
CA LYS A 82 -0.75 -5.04 -10.37
C LYS A 82 -2.22 -5.39 -10.63
N VAL A 83 -2.55 -5.77 -11.85
CA VAL A 83 -3.85 -6.32 -12.21
C VAL A 83 -3.81 -7.81 -11.88
N GLY A 84 -4.63 -8.25 -10.93
CA GLY A 84 -4.76 -9.67 -10.70
C GLY A 84 -5.69 -10.00 -9.54
N GLU A 85 -6.61 -10.91 -9.81
CA GLU A 85 -6.49 -12.19 -9.14
C GLU A 85 -5.96 -13.17 -10.21
N PRO A 86 -4.77 -13.77 -10.08
CA PRO A 86 -4.55 -15.04 -10.78
C PRO A 86 -5.64 -15.99 -10.27
N LEU A 87 -6.41 -16.59 -11.17
CA LEU A 87 -7.41 -17.62 -10.83
C LEU A 87 -6.74 -18.60 -9.85
N ALA A 88 -7.35 -18.81 -8.68
CA ALA A 88 -6.80 -19.71 -7.67
C ALA A 88 -6.34 -21.01 -8.34
N PRO A 89 -5.13 -21.53 -8.07
CA PRO A 89 -4.74 -22.81 -8.63
C PRO A 89 -5.75 -23.86 -8.15
N LEU A 90 -6.61 -24.28 -9.07
CA LEU A 90 -7.59 -25.33 -8.90
C LEU A 90 -6.83 -26.66 -8.90
N ALA A 91 -6.17 -26.98 -7.78
CA ALA A 91 -5.85 -28.33 -7.28
C ALA A 91 -4.70 -28.24 -6.25
N LEU A 92 -5.04 -28.02 -4.97
CA LEU A 92 -4.23 -28.64 -3.91
C LEU A 92 -4.68 -30.11 -3.80
N ALA A 93 -4.11 -30.98 -4.62
CA ALA A 93 -4.10 -32.40 -4.32
C ALA A 93 -2.91 -32.67 -3.39
N THR A 94 -3.11 -32.53 -2.08
CA THR A 94 -2.11 -32.93 -1.09
C THR A 94 -2.02 -34.45 -1.04
N ARG A 95 -1.02 -35.03 -1.71
CA ARG A 95 -0.51 -36.36 -1.35
C ARG A 95 0.83 -36.16 -0.66
N SER A 96 0.86 -36.39 0.64
CA SER A 96 2.08 -36.37 1.44
C SER A 96 2.99 -37.52 1.00
N LEU A 97 4.17 -37.20 0.47
CA LEU A 97 5.27 -38.16 0.33
C LEU A 97 6.51 -37.59 1.01
N VAL A 98 7.08 -38.45 1.86
CA VAL A 98 8.22 -38.20 2.72
C VAL A 98 9.52 -38.26 1.89
N HIS A 99 10.40 -37.28 2.10
CA HIS A 99 11.76 -37.13 1.56
C HIS A 99 11.90 -36.89 0.04
N GLY A 100 11.95 -35.62 -0.33
CA GLY A 100 12.50 -35.13 -1.61
C GLY A 100 11.64 -34.03 -2.24
N VAL A 101 12.26 -32.93 -2.66
CA VAL A 101 11.62 -31.96 -3.57
C VAL A 101 12.46 -31.96 -4.85
N GLN A 102 11.95 -32.61 -5.89
CA GLN A 102 12.41 -32.39 -7.26
C GLN A 102 11.41 -31.42 -7.90
N VAL A 103 11.88 -30.27 -8.35
CA VAL A 103 11.09 -29.31 -9.12
C VAL A 103 11.48 -29.45 -10.59
N SER A 104 10.52 -29.87 -11.42
CA SER A 104 10.61 -29.82 -12.87
C SER A 104 9.52 -28.87 -13.37
N TRP A 105 9.82 -28.05 -14.36
CA TRP A 105 8.82 -27.25 -15.09
C TRP A 105 8.89 -27.63 -16.58
N GLU A 106 7.72 -27.73 -17.22
CA GLU A 106 7.57 -27.56 -18.68
C GLU A 106 7.07 -26.15 -18.97
#